data_AF-A0A520CQS9-F1
#
_entry.id   AF-A0A520CQS9-F1
#
_cell.length_a   1.000
_cell.length_b   1.000
_cell.length_c   1.000
_cell.angle_alpha   90.00
_cell.angle_beta   90.00
_cell.angle_gamma   90.00
#
_symmetry.space_group_name_H-M   'P 1'
#
loop_
_entity.id
_entity.type
_entity.pdbx_description
1 polymer ?
#
loop_
_entity_poly.entity_id
_entity_poly.type
_entity_poly.pdbx_seq_one_letter_code
_entity_poly.pdbx_strand_id
1 'polypeptide(L)'
;MIQSVLEAFGLNVETAECVEFGDGLINNTWKVSDIRGVYILQKVNTNVFSNPKDIADNMAANTLVDLPILGDLGGCHNCLRT
;
A
#
# COMPACT_ATOMS: atom_id res chain seq x y z
N MET A 1 -2.82 -0.02 16.88
CA MET A 1 -2.27 -0.84 15.77
C MET A 1 -2.49 -0.18 14.41
N ILE A 2 -3.71 0.21 14.04
CA ILE A 2 -3.96 0.86 12.74
C ILE A 2 -3.33 2.27 12.66
N GLN A 3 -3.34 3.01 13.76
CA GLN A 3 -2.76 4.36 13.87
C GLN A 3 -1.29 4.41 13.47
N SER A 4 -0.45 3.52 14.01
CA SER A 4 0.98 3.44 13.67
C SER A 4 1.22 3.06 12.21
N VAL A 5 0.28 2.35 11.57
CA VAL A 5 0.35 2.05 10.13
C VAL A 5 0.04 3.33 9.34
N LEU A 6 -1.02 4.05 9.70
CA LEU A 6 -1.38 5.31 9.06
C LEU A 6 -0.23 6.34 9.13
N GLU A 7 0.41 6.48 10.30
CA GLU A 7 1.58 7.34 10.49
C GLU A 7 2.75 6.94 9.58
N ALA A 8 3.04 5.64 9.45
CA ALA A 8 4.11 5.13 8.59
C ALA A 8 3.88 5.44 7.10
N PHE A 9 2.62 5.60 6.68
CA PHE A 9 2.24 6.01 5.33
C PHE A 9 2.04 7.54 5.19
N GLY A 10 2.34 8.32 6.23
CA GLY A 10 2.22 9.78 6.23
C GLY A 10 0.76 10.27 6.18
N LEU A 11 -0.17 9.48 6.70
CA LEU A 11 -1.57 9.86 6.88
C LEU A 11 -1.79 10.40 8.29
N ASN A 12 -2.60 11.45 8.41
CA ASN A 12 -2.87 12.06 9.71
C ASN A 12 -3.90 11.22 10.47
N VAL A 13 -3.49 10.65 11.61
CA VAL A 13 -4.34 9.80 12.45
C VAL A 13 -5.53 10.55 13.04
N GLU A 14 -5.40 11.85 13.30
CA GLU A 14 -6.45 12.66 13.94
C GLU A 14 -7.58 12.99 12.96
N THR A 15 -7.27 13.09 11.66
CA THR A 15 -8.23 13.49 10.62
C THR A 15 -8.65 12.35 9.71
N ALA A 16 -7.88 11.26 9.67
CA ALA A 16 -8.19 10.11 8.84
C ALA A 16 -9.38 9.31 9.41
N GLU A 17 -10.42 9.18 8.61
CA GLU A 17 -11.53 8.26 8.86
C GLU A 17 -11.18 6.89 8.28
N CYS A 18 -11.31 5.84 9.10
CA CYS A 18 -11.03 4.47 8.69
C CYS A 18 -12.27 3.59 8.94
N VAL A 19 -12.86 3.06 7.87
CA VAL A 19 -14.04 2.19 7.92
C VAL A 19 -13.76 0.87 7.25
N GLU A 20 -14.30 -0.23 7.78
CA GLU A 20 -14.24 -1.52 7.10
C GLU A 20 -14.89 -1.42 5.72
N PHE A 21 -14.27 -2.04 4.72
CA PHE A 21 -14.68 -1.93 3.33
C PHE A 21 -14.73 -3.29 2.64
N GLY A 22 -15.93 -3.65 2.19
CA GLY A 22 -16.22 -4.89 1.48
C GLY A 22 -16.41 -6.10 2.41
N ASP A 23 -16.88 -7.21 1.84
CA ASP A 23 -17.19 -8.46 2.56
C ASP A 23 -15.97 -9.40 2.64
N GLY A 24 -14.77 -8.82 2.82
CA GLY A 24 -13.49 -9.46 2.51
C GLY A 24 -13.31 -10.89 3.05
N LEU A 25 -13.24 -11.88 2.14
CA LEU A 25 -13.06 -13.30 2.46
C LEU A 25 -11.59 -13.69 2.75
N ILE A 26 -10.63 -12.89 2.27
CA ILE A 26 -9.20 -13.25 2.29
C ILE A 26 -8.37 -12.21 3.05
N ASN A 27 -8.43 -10.94 2.65
CA ASN A 27 -7.73 -9.83 3.30
C ASN A 27 -8.71 -8.98 4.10
N ASN A 28 -8.26 -8.44 5.23
CA ASN A 28 -9.00 -7.38 5.91
C ASN A 28 -8.76 -6.07 5.16
N THR A 29 -9.85 -5.42 4.76
CA THR A 29 -9.81 -4.22 3.92
C THR A 29 -10.54 -3.09 4.61
N TRP A 30 -9.92 -1.91 4.57
CA TRP A 30 -10.49 -0.67 5.07
C TRP A 30 -10.43 0.40 4.01
N LYS A 31 -11.46 1.24 3.97
CA LYS A 31 -11.45 2.52 3.27
C LYS A 31 -10.95 3.58 4.24
N VAL A 32 -9.86 4.26 3.87
CA VAL A 32 -9.26 5.34 4.64
C VAL A 32 -9.50 6.64 3.88
N SER A 33 -10.14 7.62 4.52
CA SER A 33 -10.39 8.93 3.92
C SER A 33 -9.74 10.01 4.78
N ASP A 34 -8.96 10.90 4.16
CA ASP A 34 -8.31 12.04 4.82
C ASP A 34 -8.37 13.27 3.89
N ILE A 35 -7.91 14.43 4.36
CA ILE A 35 -7.84 15.69 3.61
C ILE A 35 -7.07 15.54 2.28
N ARG A 36 -6.19 14.54 2.17
CA ARG A 36 -5.37 14.26 0.99
C ARG A 36 -6.10 13.42 -0.06
N GLY A 37 -7.17 12.73 0.32
CA GLY A 37 -7.93 11.86 -0.57
C GLY A 37 -8.44 10.58 0.10
N VAL A 38 -8.83 9.63 -0.73
CA VAL A 38 -9.39 8.34 -0.33
C VAL A 38 -8.45 7.22 -0.75
N TYR A 39 -8.17 6.31 0.17
CA TYR A 39 -7.23 5.21 0.03
C TYR A 39 -7.88 3.89 0.44
N ILE A 40 -7.33 2.78 -0.07
CA ILE A 40 -7.69 1.44 0.36
C ILE A 40 -6.49 0.87 1.14
N LEU A 41 -6.73 0.56 2.42
CA LEU A 41 -5.77 -0.11 3.27
C LEU A 41 -6.12 -1.60 3.34
N GLN A 42 -5.16 -2.47 3.04
CA GLN A 42 -5.35 -3.91 3.13
C GLN A 42 -4.30 -4.54 4.03
N LYS A 43 -4.76 -5.31 5.03
CA LYS A 43 -3.90 -6.22 5.76
C LYS A 43 -3.92 -7.56 5.02
N VAL A 44 -2.77 -7.90 4.43
CA VAL A 44 -2.58 -9.17 3.73
C VAL A 44 -2.65 -10.33 4.72
N ASN A 45 -3.44 -11.35 4.37
CA ASN A 45 -3.48 -12.58 5.13
C ASN A 45 -2.29 -13.48 4.75
N THR A 46 -1.28 -13.51 5.62
CA THR A 46 -0.04 -14.25 5.40
C THR A 46 -0.20 -15.77 5.48
N ASN A 47 -1.34 -16.28 5.96
CA ASN A 47 -1.63 -17.72 5.92
C ASN A 47 -2.06 -18.17 4.53
N VAL A 48 -2.69 -17.29 3.75
CA VAL A 48 -3.08 -17.54 2.36
C VAL A 48 -1.94 -17.14 1.42
N PHE A 49 -1.30 -16.00 1.69
CA PHE A 49 -0.15 -15.49 0.94
C PHE A 49 1.12 -15.57 1.78
N SER A 50 1.81 -16.71 1.68
CA SER A 50 3.04 -16.95 2.46
C SER A 50 4.17 -15.96 2.16
N ASN A 51 4.15 -15.34 0.98
CA ASN A 51 5.08 -14.29 0.59
C ASN A 51 4.31 -13.04 0.08
N PRO A 52 4.03 -12.06 0.96
CA PRO A 52 3.31 -10.84 0.58
C PRO A 52 4.00 -10.00 -0.51
N LYS A 53 5.33 -10.18 -0.71
CA LYS A 53 6.05 -9.50 -1.78
C LYS A 53 5.53 -9.87 -3.16
N ASP A 54 5.08 -11.11 -3.36
CA ASP A 54 4.53 -11.57 -4.63
C ASP A 54 3.24 -10.82 -5.00
N ILE A 55 2.48 -10.35 -4.00
CA ILE A 55 1.30 -9.48 -4.24
C ILE A 55 1.75 -8.10 -4.70
N ALA A 56 2.74 -7.50 -4.03
CA ALA A 56 3.24 -6.18 -4.38
C ALA A 56 3.86 -6.17 -5.79
N ASP A 57 4.65 -7.19 -6.12
CA ASP A 57 5.29 -7.33 -7.43
C ASP A 57 4.23 -7.54 -8.53
N ASN A 58 3.17 -8.32 -8.26
CA ASN A 58 2.04 -8.47 -9.20
C ASN A 58 1.22 -7.18 -9.38
N MET A 59 1.04 -6.38 -8.33
CA MET A 59 0.36 -5.09 -8.43
C MET A 59 1.17 -4.11 -9.27
N ALA A 60 2.49 -4.03 -9.06
CA ALA A 60 3.39 -3.20 -9.83
C ALA A 60 3.53 -3.63 -11.30
N ALA A 61 3.50 -4.95 -11.58
CA ALA A 61 3.54 -5.43 -12.96
C ALA A 61 2.26 -5.09 -13.74
N ASN A 62 1.11 -5.05 -13.07
CA ASN A 62 -0.20 -4.80 -13.70
C ASN A 62 -0.63 -3.33 -13.67
N THR A 63 0.08 -2.48 -12.92
CA THR A 63 -0.18 -1.05 -12.83
C THR A 63 1.04 -0.35 -13.37
N LEU A 64 0.93 0.47 -14.43
CA LEU A 64 2.03 1.29 -14.95
C LEU A 64 2.39 2.41 -13.95
N VAL A 65 2.89 2.04 -12.77
CA VAL A 65 3.37 2.93 -11.73
C VAL A 65 4.86 2.73 -11.58
N ASP A 66 5.62 3.43 -12.41
CA ASP A 66 6.89 3.99 -11.96
C ASP A 66 6.56 5.05 -10.89
N LEU A 67 6.27 4.59 -9.67
CA LEU A 67 6.27 5.44 -8.49
C LEU A 67 7.50 5.04 -7.66
N PRO A 68 8.43 5.98 -7.40
CA PRO A 68 9.65 5.71 -6.68
C PRO A 68 9.30 5.49 -5.21
N ILE A 69 9.05 4.23 -4.85
CA ILE A 69 8.99 3.81 -3.46
C ILE A 69 10.41 3.82 -2.92
N LEU A 70 10.66 4.81 -2.05
CA LEU A 70 11.84 4.97 -1.20
C LEU A 70 13.19 5.03 -1.95
N GLY A 71 13.81 6.21 -1.87
CA GLY A 71 15.13 6.47 -2.43
C GLY A 71 16.15 5.40 -2.04
N ASP A 72 16.44 4.55 -3.01
CA ASP A 72 17.71 3.85 -3.11
C ASP A 72 18.78 4.92 -3.40
N LEU A 73 19.42 5.43 -2.35
CA LEU A 73 20.73 6.07 -2.47
C LEU A 73 21.74 4.97 -2.80
N GLY A 74 21.77 4.53 -4.05
CA GLY A 74 22.49 3.29 -4.34
C GLY A 74 22.62 2.88 -5.80
N GLY A 75 22.83 3.84 -6.71
CA GLY A 75 23.51 3.63 -8.00
C GLY A 75 23.11 2.40 -8.83
N CYS A 76 22.22 2.60 -9.80
CA CYS A 76 22.18 1.74 -10.98
C CYS A 76 22.13 2.61 -12.25
N HIS A 77 23.27 2.59 -12.95
CA HIS A 77 23.40 3.09 -14.32
C HIS A 77 22.47 2.30 -15.25
N ASN A 78 21.83 3.01 -16.18
CA ASN A 78 20.99 2.50 -17.28
C ASN A 78 19.69 1.80 -16.86
N CYS A 79 18.60 2.56 -16.79
CA CYS A 79 17.29 2.06 -17.24
C CYS A 79 16.74 3.01 -18.31
N LEU A 80 16.46 2.44 -19.48
CA LEU A 80 16.05 3.12 -20.69
C LEU A 80 14.71 3.82 -20.54
N ARG A 81 14.62 5.02 -21.12
CA ARG A 81 13.39 5.60 -21.65
C ARG A 81 12.68 4.61 -22.56
N THR A 82 11.39 4.38 -22.33
CA THR A 82 10.32 4.54 -23.32
C THR A 82 9.04 4.88 -22.61
#